data_AF-A0A945PP83-F1
#
_entry.id   AF-A0A945PP83-F1
#
_cell.length_a   1.000
_cell.length_b   1.000
_cell.length_c   1.000
_cell.angle_alpha   90.00
_cell.angle_beta   90.00
_cell.angle_gamma   90.00
#
_symmetry.space_group_name_H-M   'P 1'
#
loop_
_entity.id
_entity.type
_entity.pdbx_description
1 polymer ?
#
loop_
_entity_poly.entity_id
_entity_poly.type
_entity_poly.pdbx_seq_one_letter_code
_entity_poly.pdbx_strand_id
1 'polypeptide(L)'
;MSDSDPQDLAQTIVELNAAREGDEDAANRLWERYYEKLIPAVRIRLGQKLRGKVETMDIVQNVFLEAVQSAENREFESEGHFRAWINKLVENRIRKSARFFGQQKRDTNKERQLMDESGNIATPAKTVAHRPISIVEEFDQLERMESALELMPTDIQEVITMRYFDELSFAEIGKAIGKSEEAARKTVNRAVALLAKEMGDA
;
A
#
# COMPACT_ATOMS: atom_id res chain seq x y z
N MET A 1 -18.17 -8.71 11.01
CA MET A 1 -17.51 -10.00 10.72
C MET A 1 -16.99 -9.93 9.31
N SER A 2 -15.70 -10.14 9.14
CA SER A 2 -15.08 -10.53 7.88
C SER A 2 -14.02 -11.54 8.31
N ASP A 3 -14.51 -12.68 8.79
CA ASP A 3 -13.68 -13.88 8.90
C ASP A 3 -13.49 -14.33 7.46
N SER A 4 -12.27 -14.16 6.94
CA SER A 4 -11.92 -14.61 5.60
C SER A 4 -12.10 -16.13 5.52
N ASP A 5 -12.79 -16.59 4.48
CA ASP A 5 -13.18 -17.98 4.28
C ASP A 5 -11.91 -18.86 4.17
N PRO A 6 -11.77 -19.97 4.92
CA PRO A 6 -10.64 -20.89 4.79
C PRO A 6 -10.39 -21.39 3.35
N GLN A 7 -11.41 -21.34 2.49
CA GLN A 7 -11.30 -21.65 1.07
C GLN A 7 -10.39 -20.66 0.30
N ASP A 8 -10.29 -19.40 0.74
CA ASP A 8 -9.55 -18.35 0.03
C ASP A 8 -8.02 -18.51 0.16
N LEU A 9 -7.53 -18.95 1.33
CA LEU A 9 -6.09 -19.23 1.52
C LEU A 9 -5.62 -20.46 0.72
N ALA A 10 -6.39 -21.54 0.76
CA ALA A 10 -6.03 -22.75 0.02
C ALA A 10 -5.94 -22.48 -1.48
N GLN A 11 -6.92 -21.73 -2.01
CA GLN A 11 -6.92 -21.29 -3.40
C GLN A 11 -5.73 -20.37 -3.70
N THR A 12 -5.42 -19.42 -2.81
CA THR A 12 -4.26 -18.52 -2.94
C THR A 12 -2.95 -19.30 -3.03
N ILE A 13 -2.76 -20.33 -2.20
CA ILE A 13 -1.54 -21.16 -2.21
C ILE A 13 -1.44 -21.96 -3.51
N VAL A 14 -2.55 -22.53 -3.99
CA VAL A 14 -2.60 -23.27 -5.26
C VAL A 14 -2.25 -22.36 -6.43
N GLU A 15 -2.85 -21.18 -6.52
CA GLU A 15 -2.59 -20.19 -7.56
C GLU A 15 -1.15 -19.67 -7.50
N LEU A 16 -0.61 -19.45 -6.31
CA LEU A 16 0.77 -19.01 -6.11
C LEU A 16 1.77 -20.06 -6.59
N ASN A 17 1.53 -21.34 -6.31
CA ASN A 17 2.38 -22.44 -6.78
C ASN A 17 2.29 -22.63 -8.30
N ALA A 18 1.08 -22.61 -8.86
CA ALA A 18 0.89 -22.71 -10.30
C ALA A 18 1.53 -21.53 -11.05
N ALA A 19 1.38 -20.30 -10.55
CA ALA A 19 2.03 -19.11 -11.12
C ALA A 19 3.56 -19.23 -11.13
N ARG A 20 4.16 -19.89 -10.13
CA ARG A 20 5.60 -20.18 -10.10
C ARG A 20 6.04 -21.17 -11.17
N GLU A 21 5.20 -22.15 -11.46
CA GLU A 21 5.44 -23.15 -12.50
C GLU A 21 5.22 -22.59 -13.91
N GLY A 22 4.79 -21.34 -14.03
CA GLY A 22 4.58 -20.64 -15.30
C GLY A 22 3.13 -20.62 -15.77
N ASP A 23 2.17 -20.98 -14.92
CA ASP A 23 0.74 -20.82 -15.21
C ASP A 23 0.37 -19.33 -15.16
N GLU A 24 0.33 -18.71 -16.35
CA GLU A 24 -0.06 -17.30 -16.53
C GLU A 24 -1.50 -17.03 -16.07
N ASP A 25 -2.41 -17.99 -16.22
CA ASP A 25 -3.81 -17.83 -15.80
C ASP A 25 -3.91 -17.83 -14.27
N ALA A 26 -3.12 -18.65 -13.58
CA ALA A 26 -3.02 -18.63 -12.13
C ALA A 26 -2.42 -17.32 -11.62
N ALA A 27 -1.38 -16.81 -12.30
CA ALA A 27 -0.82 -15.50 -11.99
C ALA A 27 -1.85 -14.37 -12.18
N ASN A 28 -2.63 -14.41 -13.26
CA ASN A 28 -3.67 -13.42 -13.54
C ASN A 28 -4.81 -13.46 -12.51
N ARG A 29 -5.28 -14.64 -12.11
CA ARG A 29 -6.30 -14.77 -11.04
C ARG A 29 -5.81 -14.22 -9.70
N LEU A 30 -4.57 -14.54 -9.33
CA LEU A 30 -3.97 -14.03 -8.09
C LEU A 30 -3.77 -12.51 -8.17
N TRP A 31 -3.38 -12.01 -9.34
CA TRP A 31 -3.28 -10.58 -9.61
C TRP A 31 -4.64 -9.89 -9.43
N GLU A 32 -5.68 -10.31 -10.14
CA GLU A 32 -7.02 -9.70 -10.07
C GLU A 32 -7.55 -9.65 -8.63
N ARG A 33 -7.37 -10.72 -7.85
CA ARG A 33 -7.84 -10.82 -6.46
C ARG A 33 -7.14 -9.84 -5.51
N TYR A 34 -5.83 -9.66 -5.67
CA TYR A 34 -5.01 -8.91 -4.72
C TYR A 34 -4.76 -7.46 -5.15
N TYR A 35 -4.80 -7.19 -6.46
CA TYR A 35 -4.50 -5.89 -7.07
C TYR A 35 -5.41 -4.76 -6.59
N GLU A 36 -6.73 -4.99 -6.57
CA GLU A 36 -7.71 -3.96 -6.16
C GLU A 36 -7.49 -3.49 -4.72
N LYS A 37 -7.03 -4.39 -3.85
CA LYS A 37 -6.76 -4.09 -2.44
C LYS A 37 -5.34 -3.52 -2.22
N LEU A 38 -4.37 -3.96 -3.00
CA LEU A 38 -2.96 -3.54 -2.87
C LEU A 38 -2.73 -2.10 -3.33
N ILE A 39 -3.40 -1.63 -4.39
CA ILE A 39 -3.19 -0.27 -4.88
C ILE A 39 -3.47 0.79 -3.82
N PRO A 40 -4.66 0.81 -3.18
CA PRO A 40 -4.94 1.79 -2.15
C PRO A 40 -3.95 1.69 -0.98
N ALA A 41 -3.59 0.47 -0.57
CA ALA A 41 -2.62 0.23 0.49
C ALA A 41 -1.24 0.83 0.16
N VAL A 42 -0.74 0.60 -1.05
CA VAL A 42 0.54 1.13 -1.53
C VAL A 42 0.48 2.65 -1.66
N ARG A 43 -0.62 3.21 -2.20
CA ARG A 43 -0.77 4.66 -2.37
C ARG A 43 -0.77 5.41 -1.05
N ILE A 44 -1.44 4.87 -0.03
CA ILE A 44 -1.48 5.44 1.32
C ILE A 44 -0.09 5.38 1.95
N ARG A 45 0.58 4.22 1.89
CA ARG A 45 1.92 4.04 2.48
C ARG A 45 3.03 4.83 1.77
N LEU A 46 2.88 5.10 0.47
CA LEU A 46 3.82 5.97 -0.24
C LEU A 46 3.71 7.42 0.23
N GLY A 47 2.49 7.88 0.49
CA GLY A 47 2.20 9.30 0.68
C GLY A 47 2.47 10.14 -0.57
N GLN A 48 1.97 11.36 -0.58
CA GLN A 48 2.05 12.31 -1.69
C GLN A 48 3.51 12.59 -2.10
N LYS A 49 4.44 12.66 -1.13
CA LYS A 49 5.86 13.00 -1.38
C LYS A 49 6.60 11.97 -2.23
N LEU A 50 6.30 10.68 -2.09
CA LEU A 50 6.96 9.63 -2.88
C LEU A 50 6.18 9.29 -4.15
N ARG A 51 4.85 9.48 -4.18
CA ARG A 51 4.04 9.24 -5.40
C ARG A 51 4.45 10.08 -6.60
N GLY A 52 4.89 11.33 -6.38
CA GLY A 52 5.42 12.15 -7.48
C GLY A 52 6.75 11.65 -8.07
N LYS A 53 7.33 10.59 -7.50
CA LYS A 53 8.64 10.03 -7.88
C LYS A 53 8.61 8.53 -8.15
N VAL A 54 7.57 7.84 -7.70
CA VAL A 54 7.43 6.39 -7.79
C VAL A 54 6.03 6.08 -8.27
N GLU A 55 5.95 5.36 -9.39
CA GLU A 55 4.68 4.85 -9.90
C GLU A 55 4.19 3.73 -8.97
N THR A 56 2.96 3.87 -8.47
CA THR A 56 2.30 2.87 -7.60
C THR A 56 2.29 1.50 -8.27
N MET A 57 2.01 1.46 -9.57
CA MET A 57 1.96 0.22 -10.36
C MET A 57 3.28 -0.53 -10.37
N ASP A 58 4.40 0.18 -10.45
CA ASP A 58 5.72 -0.44 -10.41
C ASP A 58 5.96 -1.14 -9.07
N ILE A 59 5.52 -0.53 -7.95
CA ILE A 59 5.61 -1.17 -6.64
C ILE A 59 4.78 -2.44 -6.59
N VAL A 60 3.51 -2.37 -7.02
CA VAL A 60 2.59 -3.52 -6.98
C VAL A 60 3.13 -4.67 -7.82
N GLN A 61 3.59 -4.40 -9.05
CA GLN A 61 4.18 -5.42 -9.92
C GLN A 61 5.44 -6.06 -9.31
N ASN A 62 6.33 -5.26 -8.73
CA ASN A 62 7.54 -5.79 -8.09
C ASN A 62 7.20 -6.65 -6.85
N VAL A 63 6.22 -6.22 -6.04
CA VAL A 63 5.76 -6.98 -4.86
C VAL A 63 5.18 -8.31 -5.30
N PHE A 64 4.37 -8.33 -6.36
CA PHE A 64 3.79 -9.55 -6.90
C PHE A 64 4.86 -10.52 -7.40
N LEU A 65 5.82 -10.03 -8.19
CA LEU A 65 6.93 -10.85 -8.67
C LEU A 65 7.75 -11.44 -7.51
N GLU A 66 8.06 -10.61 -6.51
CA GLU A 66 8.78 -11.05 -5.31
C GLU A 66 7.98 -12.08 -4.51
N ALA A 67 6.65 -11.92 -4.43
CA ALA A 67 5.77 -12.86 -3.77
C ALA A 67 5.79 -14.23 -4.47
N VAL A 68 5.58 -14.26 -5.79
CA VAL A 68 5.65 -15.49 -6.59
C VAL A 68 7.01 -16.18 -6.39
N GLN A 69 8.12 -15.44 -6.47
CA GLN A 69 9.46 -16.02 -6.34
C GLN A 69 9.80 -16.52 -4.92
N SER A 70 9.31 -15.82 -3.88
CA SER A 70 9.77 -16.03 -2.50
C SER A 70 8.84 -16.91 -1.66
N ALA A 71 7.75 -17.40 -2.25
CA ALA A 71 6.74 -18.21 -1.57
C ALA A 71 7.17 -19.66 -1.31
N GLU A 72 8.16 -20.18 -2.06
CA GLU A 72 8.53 -21.60 -2.09
C GLU A 72 8.73 -22.27 -0.74
N ASN A 73 9.30 -21.54 0.21
CA ASN A 73 9.71 -22.08 1.51
C ASN A 73 8.87 -21.47 2.65
N ARG A 74 7.68 -20.94 2.35
CA ARG A 74 6.82 -20.30 3.33
C ARG A 74 5.53 -21.05 3.51
N GLU A 75 5.28 -21.42 4.77
CA GLU A 75 3.98 -21.90 5.21
C GLU A 75 3.15 -20.72 5.72
N PHE A 76 1.93 -20.60 5.22
CA PHE A 76 0.97 -19.59 5.67
C PHE A 76 -0.10 -20.27 6.51
N GLU A 77 -0.14 -19.91 7.80
CA GLU A 77 -1.10 -20.45 8.78
C GLU A 77 -2.52 -19.86 8.61
N SER A 78 -2.63 -18.70 7.97
CA SER A 78 -3.90 -18.01 7.71
C SER A 78 -3.76 -17.03 6.55
N GLU A 79 -4.88 -16.57 6.01
CA GLU A 79 -4.87 -15.50 5.01
C GLU A 79 -4.35 -14.17 5.58
N GLY A 80 -4.62 -13.90 6.86
CA GLY A 80 -4.02 -12.78 7.58
C GLY A 80 -2.48 -12.86 7.61
N HIS A 81 -1.91 -14.05 7.78
CA HIS A 81 -0.46 -14.26 7.70
C HIS A 81 0.06 -13.98 6.27
N PHE A 82 -0.62 -14.49 5.24
CA PHE A 82 -0.26 -14.19 3.85
C PHE A 82 -0.29 -12.68 3.56
N ARG A 83 -1.38 -12.00 3.94
CA ARG A 83 -1.52 -10.54 3.79
C ARG A 83 -0.43 -9.77 4.53
N ALA A 84 -0.16 -10.13 5.79
CA ALA A 84 0.91 -9.52 6.57
C ALA A 84 2.29 -9.69 5.91
N TRP A 85 2.53 -10.83 5.26
CA TRP A 85 3.76 -11.05 4.50
C TRP A 85 3.84 -10.17 3.24
N ILE A 86 2.78 -10.12 2.43
CA ILE A 86 2.69 -9.21 1.27
C ILE A 86 2.93 -7.76 1.70
N ASN A 87 2.36 -7.34 2.83
CA ASN A 87 2.55 -5.99 3.37
C ASN A 87 4.01 -5.69 3.73
N LYS A 88 4.75 -6.67 4.26
CA LYS A 88 6.19 -6.52 4.48
C LYS A 88 6.94 -6.32 3.15
N LEU A 89 6.55 -7.01 2.08
CA LEU A 89 7.15 -6.81 0.75
C LEU A 89 6.89 -5.38 0.26
N VAL A 90 5.67 -4.88 0.42
CA VAL A 90 5.29 -3.49 0.10
C VAL A 90 6.16 -2.50 0.88
N GLU A 91 6.24 -2.64 2.21
CA GLU A 91 7.05 -1.75 3.05
C GLU A 91 8.53 -1.78 2.68
N ASN A 92 9.08 -2.98 2.44
CA ASN A 92 10.46 -3.15 2.00
C ASN A 92 10.70 -2.41 0.68
N ARG A 93 9.75 -2.50 -0.28
CA ARG A 93 9.85 -1.84 -1.58
C ARG A 93 9.74 -0.32 -1.47
N ILE A 94 8.82 0.19 -0.66
CA ILE A 94 8.68 1.63 -0.38
C ILE A 94 9.96 2.15 0.28
N ARG A 95 10.49 1.45 1.29
CA ARG A 95 11.74 1.82 1.99
C ARG A 95 12.93 1.79 1.04
N LYS A 96 13.02 0.82 0.12
CA LYS A 96 14.06 0.74 -0.92
C LYS A 96 13.98 1.94 -1.86
N SER A 97 12.77 2.28 -2.32
CA SER A 97 12.52 3.42 -3.20
C SER A 97 12.88 4.73 -2.49
N ALA A 98 12.41 4.94 -1.26
CA ALA A 98 12.73 6.12 -0.46
C ALA A 98 14.25 6.29 -0.23
N ARG A 99 14.99 5.21 0.02
CA ARG A 99 16.46 5.24 0.12
C ARG A 99 17.10 5.66 -1.19
N PHE A 100 16.67 5.10 -2.31
CA PHE A 100 17.19 5.44 -3.65
C PHE A 100 17.03 6.94 -3.95
N PHE A 101 15.84 7.50 -3.73
CA PHE A 101 15.63 8.94 -3.92
C PHE A 101 16.33 9.81 -2.86
N GLY A 102 16.47 9.32 -1.63
CA GLY A 102 17.22 9.99 -0.57
C GLY A 102 18.73 10.06 -0.88
N GLN A 103 19.29 9.01 -1.48
CA GLN A 103 20.67 8.96 -1.96
C GLN A 103 20.85 9.84 -3.20
N GLN A 104 19.97 9.75 -4.20
CA GLN A 104 19.98 10.66 -5.35
C GLN A 104 19.90 12.14 -4.94
N LYS A 105 19.13 12.49 -3.90
CA LYS A 105 19.07 13.87 -3.38
C LYS A 105 20.40 14.32 -2.78
N ARG A 106 21.18 13.41 -2.20
CA ARG A 106 22.52 13.70 -1.66
C ARG A 106 23.55 13.86 -2.78
N ASP A 107 23.43 13.07 -3.84
CA ASP A 107 24.31 13.16 -5.01
C ASP A 107 23.98 14.40 -5.87
N THR A 108 22.69 14.67 -6.14
CA THR A 108 22.26 15.91 -6.83
C THR A 108 22.50 17.17 -6.01
N ASN A 109 22.46 17.14 -4.67
CA ASN A 109 22.88 18.29 -3.85
C ASN A 109 24.40 18.51 -3.91
N LYS A 110 25.20 17.45 -4.05
CA LYS A 110 26.65 17.58 -4.26
C LYS A 110 26.97 18.11 -5.66
N GLU A 111 26.21 17.71 -6.69
CA GLU A 111 26.34 18.25 -8.05
C GLU A 111 25.80 19.69 -8.18
N ARG A 112 24.68 20.02 -7.54
CA ARG A 112 24.12 21.40 -7.57
C ARG A 112 24.99 22.42 -6.84
N GLN A 113 25.78 22.03 -5.84
CA GLN A 113 26.77 22.93 -5.22
C GLN A 113 27.94 23.30 -6.16
N LEU A 114 28.06 22.63 -7.31
CA LEU A 114 29.07 22.91 -8.34
C LEU A 114 28.48 23.64 -9.57
N MET A 115 27.16 23.84 -9.62
CA MET A 115 26.43 24.44 -10.73
C MET A 115 25.37 25.42 -10.20
N ASP A 116 25.79 26.45 -9.47
CA ASP A 116 24.94 27.64 -9.28
C ASP A 116 25.43 28.73 -10.22
N GLU A 117 24.94 28.70 -11.45
CA GLU A 117 24.84 29.88 -12.31
C GLU A 117 23.88 29.56 -13.46
N SER A 118 22.67 30.12 -13.37
CA SER A 118 21.65 30.25 -14.43
C SER A 118 20.61 29.11 -14.60
N GLY A 119 19.38 29.42 -14.18
CA GLY A 119 18.22 29.29 -15.08
C GLY A 119 17.27 28.10 -14.85
N ASN A 120 16.14 28.40 -14.22
CA ASN A 120 14.80 27.78 -14.30
C ASN A 120 14.66 26.37 -14.90
N ILE A 121 14.02 25.46 -14.12
CA ILE A 121 13.45 24.23 -14.66
C ILE A 121 11.95 24.20 -14.35
N ALA A 122 11.15 24.31 -15.41
CA ALA A 122 9.71 24.14 -15.41
C ALA A 122 9.33 22.67 -15.18
N THR A 123 8.28 22.44 -14.39
CA THR A 123 7.65 21.13 -14.20
C THR A 123 6.75 20.80 -15.40
N PRO A 124 6.87 19.63 -16.05
CA PRO A 124 5.92 19.23 -17.06
C PRO A 124 4.65 18.71 -16.39
N ALA A 125 3.54 19.44 -16.58
CA ALA A 125 2.20 18.92 -16.33
C ALA A 125 1.97 17.72 -17.25
N LYS A 126 1.86 16.51 -16.69
CA LYS A 126 1.46 15.33 -17.45
C LYS A 126 -0.06 15.30 -17.60
N THR A 127 -0.46 15.48 -18.85
CA THR A 127 -1.75 15.21 -19.49
C THR A 127 -2.65 14.19 -18.78
N VAL A 128 -3.83 14.64 -18.37
CA VAL A 128 -4.97 13.81 -17.96
C VAL A 128 -5.60 13.20 -19.20
N ALA A 129 -5.25 11.95 -19.52
CA ALA A 129 -6.00 11.15 -20.48
C ALA A 129 -7.38 10.81 -19.89
N HIS A 130 -8.44 10.99 -20.68
CA HIS A 130 -9.84 10.77 -20.30
C HIS A 130 -10.04 9.40 -19.64
N ARG A 131 -10.30 9.39 -18.34
CA ARG A 131 -10.74 8.20 -17.59
C ARG A 131 -12.28 8.21 -17.49
N PRO A 132 -12.95 7.05 -17.55
CA PRO A 132 -14.39 6.92 -17.33
C PRO A 132 -14.86 7.60 -16.03
N ILE A 133 -16.02 8.26 -16.05
CA ILE A 133 -16.53 9.11 -14.96
C ILE A 133 -16.57 8.39 -13.60
N SER A 134 -16.96 7.11 -13.56
CA SER A 134 -17.00 6.31 -12.33
C SER A 134 -15.60 6.06 -11.72
N ILE A 135 -14.60 5.86 -12.58
CA ILE A 135 -13.21 5.69 -12.16
C ILE A 135 -12.66 7.02 -11.63
N VAL A 136 -13.06 8.15 -12.23
CA VAL A 136 -12.65 9.48 -11.73
C VAL A 136 -13.19 9.72 -10.32
N GLU A 137 -14.46 9.40 -10.06
CA GLU A 137 -15.08 9.56 -8.74
C GLU A 137 -14.40 8.72 -7.65
N GLU A 138 -14.06 7.46 -7.96
CA GLU A 138 -13.33 6.59 -7.03
C GLU A 138 -11.90 7.08 -6.77
N PHE A 139 -11.21 7.57 -7.81
CA PHE A 139 -9.87 8.12 -7.66
C PHE A 139 -9.86 9.43 -6.88
N ASP A 140 -10.85 10.30 -7.08
CA ASP A 140 -11.02 11.55 -6.35
C ASP A 140 -11.34 11.29 -4.88
N GLN A 141 -12.19 10.31 -4.57
CA GLN A 141 -12.45 9.89 -3.19
C GLN A 141 -11.18 9.34 -2.52
N LEU A 142 -10.43 8.49 -3.23
CA LEU A 142 -9.17 7.95 -2.73
C LEU A 142 -8.14 9.07 -2.49
N GLU A 143 -8.04 10.06 -3.36
CA GLU A 143 -7.13 11.20 -3.19
C GLU A 143 -7.53 12.11 -2.01
N ARG A 144 -8.84 12.32 -1.79
CA ARG A 144 -9.34 13.01 -0.60
C ARG A 144 -9.03 12.25 0.68
N MET A 145 -9.30 10.95 0.70
CA MET A 145 -9.00 10.08 1.84
C MET A 145 -7.50 10.09 2.16
N GLU A 146 -6.64 10.02 1.15
CA GLU A 146 -5.19 10.09 1.33
C GLU A 146 -4.75 11.43 1.91
N SER A 147 -5.29 12.53 1.40
CA SER A 147 -4.98 13.87 1.89
C SER A 147 -5.43 14.04 3.34
N ALA A 148 -6.60 13.52 3.70
CA ALA A 148 -7.10 13.51 5.07
C ALA A 148 -6.22 12.66 6.00
N LEU A 149 -5.82 11.46 5.56
CA LEU A 149 -4.91 10.60 6.31
C LEU A 149 -3.57 11.28 6.59
N GLU A 150 -3.00 12.01 5.64
CA GLU A 150 -1.72 12.72 5.85
C GLU A 150 -1.77 13.81 6.94
N LEU A 151 -2.95 14.36 7.22
CA LEU A 151 -3.14 15.33 8.30
C LEU A 151 -3.26 14.67 9.68
N MET A 152 -3.52 13.37 9.73
CA MET A 152 -3.73 12.63 10.97
C MET A 152 -2.40 12.18 11.58
N PRO A 153 -2.33 11.95 12.90
CA PRO A 153 -1.15 11.36 13.54
C PRO A 153 -0.79 9.99 12.96
N THR A 154 0.50 9.68 12.86
CA THR A 154 1.01 8.45 12.20
C THR A 154 0.48 7.17 12.83
N ASP A 155 0.33 7.12 14.15
CA ASP A 155 -0.24 5.97 14.87
C ASP A 155 -1.72 5.72 14.50
N ILE A 156 -2.44 6.78 14.14
CA ILE A 156 -3.83 6.71 13.71
C ILE A 156 -3.92 6.27 12.24
N GLN A 157 -3.02 6.77 11.38
CA GLN A 157 -2.90 6.31 9.98
C GLN A 157 -2.58 4.81 9.93
N GLU A 158 -1.67 4.35 10.78
CA GLU A 158 -1.25 2.94 10.85
C GLU A 158 -2.41 2.02 11.21
N VAL A 159 -3.21 2.33 12.24
CA VAL A 159 -4.34 1.45 12.60
C VAL A 159 -5.46 1.42 11.55
N ILE A 160 -5.64 2.51 10.78
CA ILE A 160 -6.56 2.52 9.63
C ILE A 160 -6.01 1.64 8.52
N THR A 161 -4.72 1.78 8.21
CA THR A 161 -4.02 0.96 7.23
C THR A 161 -4.16 -0.52 7.58
N MET A 162 -3.84 -0.88 8.82
CA MET A 162 -3.94 -2.24 9.33
C MET A 162 -5.37 -2.80 9.24
N ARG A 163 -6.39 -2.00 9.58
CA ARG A 163 -7.77 -2.50 9.62
C ARG A 163 -8.40 -2.66 8.24
N TYR A 164 -8.23 -1.66 7.38
CA TYR A 164 -9.03 -1.53 6.15
C TYR A 164 -8.28 -1.95 4.89
N PHE A 165 -6.94 -1.95 4.92
CA PHE A 165 -6.11 -2.30 3.77
C PHE A 165 -5.40 -3.63 4.00
N ASP A 166 -4.93 -3.86 5.23
CA ASP A 166 -4.29 -5.13 5.60
C ASP A 166 -5.30 -6.17 6.09
N GLU A 167 -6.55 -5.74 6.29
CA GLU A 167 -7.68 -6.56 6.76
C GLU A 167 -7.44 -7.27 8.11
N LEU A 168 -6.52 -6.74 8.93
CA LEU A 168 -6.22 -7.32 10.23
C LEU A 168 -7.42 -7.24 11.17
N SER A 169 -7.65 -8.30 11.91
CA SER A 169 -8.61 -8.31 13.03
C SER A 169 -8.18 -7.38 14.15
N PHE A 170 -9.12 -6.95 15.00
CA PHE A 170 -8.76 -6.14 16.17
C PHE A 170 -7.78 -6.85 17.10
N ALA A 171 -7.83 -8.19 17.15
CA ALA A 171 -6.91 -8.99 17.94
C ALA A 171 -5.48 -8.95 17.36
N GLU A 172 -5.34 -9.08 16.04
CA GLU A 172 -4.05 -8.95 15.34
C GLU A 172 -3.49 -7.52 15.42
N ILE A 173 -4.35 -6.50 15.26
CA ILE A 173 -3.96 -5.10 15.44
C ILE A 173 -3.47 -4.87 16.87
N GLY A 174 -4.20 -5.37 17.88
CA GLY A 174 -3.80 -5.30 19.28
C GLY A 174 -2.41 -5.90 19.51
N LYS A 175 -2.16 -7.10 18.99
CA LYS A 175 -0.83 -7.73 19.02
C LYS A 175 0.23 -6.86 18.34
N ALA A 176 -0.07 -6.30 17.17
CA ALA A 176 0.87 -5.49 16.40
C ALA A 176 1.27 -4.19 17.12
N ILE A 177 0.33 -3.54 17.83
CA ILE A 177 0.57 -2.27 18.54
C ILE A 177 0.83 -2.43 20.05
N GLY A 178 0.97 -3.67 20.54
CA GLY A 178 1.22 -3.97 21.96
C GLY A 178 0.06 -3.60 22.90
N LYS A 179 -1.19 -3.72 22.44
CA LYS A 179 -2.42 -3.40 23.19
C LYS A 179 -3.41 -4.58 23.20
N SER A 180 -4.42 -4.51 24.07
CA SER A 180 -5.53 -5.47 24.04
C SER A 180 -6.39 -5.31 22.79
N GLU A 181 -7.13 -6.36 22.42
CA GLU A 181 -8.11 -6.31 21.31
C GLU A 181 -9.12 -5.16 21.51
N GLU A 182 -9.63 -5.00 22.72
CA GLU A 182 -10.62 -3.95 23.02
C GLU A 182 -10.02 -2.54 22.87
N ALA A 183 -8.77 -2.35 23.29
CA ALA A 183 -8.06 -1.09 23.11
C ALA A 183 -7.77 -0.80 21.63
N ALA A 184 -7.41 -1.82 20.85
CA ALA A 184 -7.24 -1.70 19.40
C ALA A 184 -8.56 -1.29 18.73
N ARG A 185 -9.68 -1.94 19.08
CA ARG A 185 -11.01 -1.59 18.58
C ARG A 185 -11.40 -0.15 18.87
N LYS A 186 -11.21 0.32 20.10
CA LYS A 186 -11.44 1.73 20.47
C LYS A 186 -10.55 2.69 19.67
N THR A 187 -9.28 2.32 19.47
CA THR A 187 -8.32 3.13 18.70
C THR A 187 -8.75 3.24 17.24
N VAL A 188 -9.12 2.13 16.59
CA VAL A 188 -9.62 2.11 15.21
C VAL A 188 -10.90 2.92 15.05
N ASN A 189 -11.88 2.74 15.94
CA ASN A 189 -13.14 3.50 15.85
C ASN A 189 -12.90 5.01 15.97
N ARG A 190 -12.00 5.42 16.86
CA ARG A 190 -11.58 6.83 16.99
C ARG A 190 -10.86 7.31 15.73
N ALA A 191 -10.03 6.46 15.13
CA ALA A 191 -9.33 6.75 13.89
C ALA A 191 -10.31 7.03 12.73
N VAL A 192 -11.31 6.17 12.57
CA VAL A 192 -12.37 6.32 11.56
C VAL A 192 -13.18 7.60 11.77
N ALA A 193 -13.55 7.90 13.01
CA ALA A 193 -14.26 9.14 13.32
C ALA A 193 -13.42 10.40 13.01
N LEU A 194 -12.11 10.35 13.26
CA LEU A 194 -11.21 11.43 12.89
C LEU A 194 -11.09 11.57 11.37
N LEU A 195 -10.95 10.46 10.64
CA LEU A 195 -10.88 10.47 9.18
C LEU A 195 -12.15 11.06 8.55
N ALA A 196 -13.34 10.66 9.02
CA ALA A 196 -14.61 11.20 8.55
C ALA A 196 -14.70 12.72 8.75
N LYS A 197 -14.21 13.21 9.90
CA LYS A 197 -14.13 14.65 10.17
C LYS A 197 -13.19 15.38 9.23
N GLU A 198 -12.01 14.84 8.97
CA GLU A 198 -11.03 15.44 8.05
C GLU A 198 -11.49 15.41 6.59
N MET A 199 -12.29 14.40 6.20
CA MET A 199 -12.91 14.33 4.87
C MET A 199 -14.10 15.28 4.69
N GLY A 200 -14.62 15.89 5.76
CA GLY A 200 -15.78 16.78 5.71
C GLY A 200 -17.13 16.05 5.67
N ASP A 201 -17.15 14.77 6.03
CA ASP A 201 -18.33 13.90 6.00
C ASP A 201 -19.05 13.81 7.36
N ALA A 202 -18.66 14.64 8.33
CA ALA A 202 -19.12 14.62 9.73
C ALA A 202 -19.98 15.84 10.11
#